data_AF-A0A7R9QII3-F1
#
_entry.id   AF-A0A7R9QII3-F1
#
_cell.length_a   1.000
_cell.length_b   1.000
_cell.length_c   1.000
_cell.angle_alpha   90.00
_cell.angle_beta   90.00
_cell.angle_gamma   90.00
#
_symmetry.space_group_name_H-M   'P 1'
#
loop_
_entity.id
_entity.type
_entity.pdbx_description
1 polymer ?
#
loop_
_entity_poly.entity_id
_entity_poly.type
_entity_poly.pdbx_seq_one_letter_code
_entity_poly.pdbx_strand_id
1 'polypeptide(L)'
;MLMTGIFKSTCKIDITWFPFDDQKCDMKFGSWTYDGFALDLRLSSEDGGDISTYIANGEWVLMGQFTHYTISTILPALSYSVH
;
A
#
# COMPACT_ATOMS: atom_id res chain seq x y z
N MET A 1 -4.75 19.44 9.76
CA MET A 1 -6.01 18.99 9.12
C MET A 1 -5.71 17.67 8.42
N LEU A 2 -6.45 16.61 8.72
CA LEU A 2 -6.31 15.31 8.04
C LEU A 2 -7.24 15.27 6.83
N MET A 3 -6.76 14.75 5.70
CA MET A 3 -7.57 14.60 4.49
C MET A 3 -8.06 13.15 4.40
N THR A 4 -9.38 12.97 4.34
CA THR A 4 -10.00 11.65 4.16
C THR A 4 -10.09 11.32 2.68
N GLY A 5 -9.80 10.06 2.31
CA GLY A 5 -9.88 9.62 0.93
C GLY A 5 -10.24 8.14 0.82
N ILE A 6 -10.82 7.76 -0.32
CA ILE A 6 -11.05 6.38 -0.71
C ILE A 6 -10.03 6.04 -1.78
N PHE A 7 -9.22 5.01 -1.54
CA PHE A 7 -8.20 4.55 -2.48
C PHE A 7 -8.64 3.23 -3.13
N LYS A 8 -8.37 3.10 -4.43
CA LYS A 8 -8.53 1.84 -5.16
C LYS A 8 -7.14 1.40 -5.62
N SER A 9 -6.68 0.27 -5.11
CA SER A 9 -5.43 -0.36 -5.52
C SER A 9 -5.72 -1.59 -6.37
N THR A 10 -4.73 -1.95 -7.21
CA THR A 10 -4.73 -3.22 -7.93
C THR A 10 -3.86 -4.19 -7.16
N CYS A 11 -4.38 -5.38 -6.90
CA CYS A 11 -3.68 -6.46 -6.21
C CYS A 11 -3.74 -7.73 -7.07
N LYS A 12 -2.64 -8.47 -7.14
CA LYS A 12 -2.63 -9.79 -7.76
C LYS A 12 -3.16 -10.81 -6.75
N ILE A 13 -4.23 -11.51 -7.12
CA ILE A 13 -4.86 -12.55 -6.32
C ILE A 13 -4.36 -13.93 -6.77
N ASP A 14 -4.07 -14.81 -5.82
CA ASP A 14 -3.74 -16.22 -6.06
C ASP A 14 -4.90 -17.11 -5.61
N ILE A 15 -5.57 -17.76 -6.56
CA ILE A 15 -6.77 -18.57 -6.32
C ILE A 15 -6.49 -20.08 -6.20
N THR A 16 -5.23 -20.48 -6.01
CA THR A 16 -4.83 -21.90 -5.99
C THR A 16 -5.61 -22.72 -4.95
N TRP A 17 -5.99 -22.12 -3.81
CA TRP A 17 -6.61 -22.79 -2.66
C TRP A 17 -8.03 -22.35 -2.35
N PHE A 18 -8.72 -21.70 -3.29
CA PHE A 18 -10.09 -21.22 -3.09
C PHE A 18 -11.03 -22.34 -2.58
N PRO A 19 -11.88 -22.10 -1.57
CA PRO A 19 -12.19 -20.81 -0.91
C PRO A 19 -11.37 -20.53 0.36
N PHE A 20 -10.29 -21.27 0.61
CA PHE A 20 -9.45 -21.17 1.81
C PHE A 20 -8.07 -20.62 1.47
N ASP A 21 -8.06 -19.45 0.86
CA ASP A 21 -6.89 -18.77 0.34
C ASP A 21 -6.50 -17.54 1.17
N ASP A 22 -5.20 -17.29 1.26
CA ASP A 22 -4.64 -16.09 1.86
C ASP A 22 -4.19 -15.13 0.76
N GLN A 23 -4.52 -13.85 0.93
CA GLN A 23 -4.19 -12.82 -0.05
C GLN A 23 -3.26 -11.76 0.54
N LYS A 24 -2.20 -11.43 -0.20
CA LYS A 24 -1.26 -10.36 0.13
C LYS A 24 -1.38 -9.22 -0.87
N CYS A 25 -1.82 -8.05 -0.39
CA CYS A 25 -2.00 -6.86 -1.22
C CYS A 25 -1.14 -5.70 -0.73
N ASP A 26 -0.39 -5.11 -1.65
CA ASP A 26 0.51 -3.99 -1.36
C ASP A 26 -0.14 -2.65 -1.70
N MET A 27 0.03 -1.67 -0.82
CA MET A 27 -0.24 -0.27 -1.08
C MET A 27 1.07 0.51 -1.08
N LYS A 28 1.32 1.30 -2.12
CA LYS A 28 2.53 2.12 -2.25
C LYS A 28 2.15 3.58 -2.22
N PHE A 29 2.61 4.28 -1.19
CA PHE A 29 2.49 5.72 -1.08
C PHE A 29 3.86 6.35 -1.33
N GLY A 30 3.87 7.42 -2.11
CA GLY A 30 5.10 8.08 -2.49
C GLY A 30 4.82 9.42 -3.13
N SER A 31 5.85 10.25 -3.19
CA SER A 31 5.83 11.49 -3.93
C SER A 31 5.95 11.19 -5.42
N TRP A 32 5.17 11.91 -6.23
CA TRP A 32 5.24 11.82 -7.69
C TRP A 32 6.29 12.79 -8.29
N THR A 33 6.64 13.85 -7.57
CA THR A 33 7.46 14.96 -8.10
C THR A 33 8.85 15.07 -7.49
N TYR A 34 9.01 14.69 -6.22
CA TYR A 34 10.27 14.75 -5.48
C TYR A 34 10.84 13.37 -5.16
N ASP A 35 12.08 13.14 -5.55
CA ASP A 35 12.82 11.94 -5.21
C ASP A 35 13.28 11.93 -3.74
N GLY A 36 13.88 10.81 -3.33
CA GLY A 36 14.37 10.60 -1.97
C GLY A 36 15.53 11.51 -1.53
N PHE A 37 16.15 12.29 -2.44
CA PHE A 37 17.12 13.31 -2.07
C PHE A 37 16.46 14.65 -1.75
N ALA A 38 15.35 14.95 -2.42
CA ALA A 38 14.58 16.18 -2.23
C ALA A 38 13.49 16.05 -1.15
N LEU A 39 12.92 14.86 -0.96
CA LEU A 39 11.87 14.58 0.02
C LEU A 39 12.06 13.20 0.66
N ASP A 40 12.19 13.20 1.98
CA ASP A 40 12.32 11.98 2.77
C ASP A 40 11.01 11.65 3.51
N LEU A 41 10.26 10.67 2.99
CA LEU A 41 9.00 10.21 3.57
C LEU A 41 9.25 9.17 4.67
N ARG A 42 9.07 9.54 5.93
CA ARG A 42 9.26 8.63 7.06
C ARG A 42 7.94 8.03 7.56
N LEU A 43 8.00 6.77 7.97
CA LEU A 43 6.91 6.12 8.68
C LEU A 43 6.76 6.78 10.06
N SER A 44 5.51 7.03 10.47
CA SER A 44 5.22 7.51 11.83
C SER A 44 5.25 6.39 12.87
N SER A 45 5.04 5.14 12.45
CA SER A 45 5.19 3.94 13.26
C SER A 45 5.65 2.76 12.39
N GLU A 46 6.38 1.81 12.98
CA GLU A 46 6.75 0.55 12.34
C GLU A 46 5.67 -0.53 12.50
N ASP A 47 4.65 -0.29 13.32
CA ASP A 47 3.57 -1.24 13.65
C ASP A 47 2.47 -1.33 12.57
N GLY A 48 2.61 -0.60 11.46
CA GLY A 48 1.61 -0.55 10.39
C GLY A 48 0.64 0.63 10.49
N GLY A 49 -0.49 0.52 9.80
CA GLY A 49 -1.56 1.53 9.84
C GLY A 49 -2.38 1.40 11.13
N ASP A 50 -2.90 2.54 11.61
CA ASP A 50 -3.79 2.55 12.78
C ASP A 50 -5.13 1.85 12.47
N ILE A 51 -5.39 0.76 13.20
CA ILE A 51 -6.61 -0.06 13.08
C ILE A 51 -7.59 0.16 14.23
N SER A 52 -7.37 1.16 15.11
CA SER A 52 -8.23 1.42 16.28
C SER A 52 -9.70 1.68 15.91
N THR A 53 -9.95 2.19 14.71
CA THR A 53 -11.30 2.44 14.17
C THR A 53 -11.65 1.51 13.00
N TYR A 54 -10.94 0.40 12.82
CA TYR A 54 -11.20 -0.55 11.76
C TYR A 54 -12.55 -1.24 11.96
N ILE A 55 -13.35 -1.32 10.89
CA ILE A 55 -14.60 -2.06 10.86
C ILE A 55 -14.35 -3.34 10.06
N ALA A 56 -14.53 -4.49 10.71
CA ALA A 56 -14.31 -5.80 10.09
C ALA A 56 -15.21 -6.04 8.88
N ASN A 57 -14.64 -6.65 7.83
CA ASN A 57 -15.39 -7.10 6.67
C ASN A 57 -16.08 -8.45 6.95
N GLY A 58 -17.21 -8.72 6.28
CA GLY A 58 -17.99 -9.95 6.50
C GLY A 58 -17.42 -11.20 5.80
N GLU A 59 -16.50 -11.03 4.86
CA GLU A 59 -15.90 -12.09 4.04
C GLU A 59 -14.39 -12.21 4.32
N TRP A 60 -13.69 -11.08 4.40
CA TRP A 60 -12.24 -11.02 4.55
C TRP A 60 -11.82 -10.71 5.99
N VAL A 61 -10.87 -11.48 6.51
CA VAL A 61 -10.23 -11.23 7.80
C VAL A 61 -8.87 -10.57 7.58
N LEU A 62 -8.65 -9.41 8.21
CA LEU A 62 -7.33 -8.77 8.19
C LEU A 62 -6.38 -9.52 9.14
N MET A 63 -5.46 -10.29 8.57
CA MET A 63 -4.49 -11.07 9.36
C MET A 63 -3.29 -10.24 9.85
N GLY A 64 -2.90 -9.20 9.12
CA GLY A 64 -1.77 -8.36 9.50
C GLY A 64 -1.47 -7.27 8.47
N GLN A 65 -0.65 -6.30 8.89
CA GLN A 65 -0.11 -5.25 8.03
C GLN A 65 1.40 -5.19 8.22
N PHE A 66 2.11 -4.96 7.12
CA PHE A 66 3.57 -4.78 7.14
C PHE A 66 3.92 -3.53 6.37
N THR A 67 4.73 -2.67 6.98
CA THR A 67 5.22 -1.43 6.35
C THR A 67 6.66 -1.58 5.92
N HIS A 68 6.97 -1.15 4.70
CA HIS A 68 8.33 -1.12 4.17
C HIS A 68 8.67 0.32 3.77
N TYR A 69 9.79 0.83 4.26
CA TYR A 69 10.36 2.11 3.84
C TYR A 69 11.39 1.88 2.73
N THR A 70 11.26 2.64 1.65
CA THR A 70 12.20 2.60 0.52
C THR A 70 12.45 4.02 0.02
N ILE A 71 13.73 4.37 -0.19
CA ILE A 71 14.12 5.61 -0.86
C ILE A 71 13.88 5.42 -2.36
N SER A 72 12.95 6.19 -2.93
CA SER A 72 12.67 6.17 -4.37
C SER A 72 13.50 7.22 -5.09
N THR A 73 14.27 6.81 -6.09
CA THR A 73 14.69 7.70 -7.15
C THR A 73 13.48 7.86 -8.05
N ILE A 74 12.88 9.05 -8.12
CA ILE A 74 11.83 9.29 -9.11
C ILE A 74 12.52 9.22 -10.46
N LEU A 75 12.45 8.06 -11.12
CA LEU A 75 12.66 8.04 -12.56
C LEU A 75 11.55 8.95 -13.11
N PRO A 76 11.90 10.03 -13.83
CA PRO A 76 10.88 10.88 -14.42
C PRO A 76 10.04 9.98 -15.31
N ALA A 77 8.73 10.10 -15.18
CA ALA A 77 7.72 9.35 -15.92
C ALA A 77 8.16 8.96 -17.35
N LEU A 78 8.77 7.78 -17.49
CA LEU A 78 8.66 7.00 -18.71
C LEU A 78 7.49 6.07 -18.47
N SER A 79 6.32 6.63 -18.75
CA SER A 79 5.09 5.91 -19.01
C SER A 79 5.34 4.85 -20.09
N TYR A 80 5.65 3.63 -19.68
CA TYR A 80 5.44 2.45 -20.52
C TYR A 80 4.62 1.45 -19.72
N SER A 81 3.31 1.71 -19.69
CA SER A 81 2.35 0.61 -19.62
C SER A 81 2.40 -0.04 -21.00
N VAL A 82 3.23 -1.07 -21.17
CA VAL A 82 3.05 -2.05 -22.25
C VAL A 82 2.06 -3.08 -21.68
N HIS A 83 1.01 -3.36 -22.46
CA HIS A 83 -0.02 -4.36 -22.15
C HIS A 83 0.59 -5.72 -21.76
#